data_AF-A0A5N4AZ41-F1
#
_entry.id   AF-A0A5N4AZ41-F1
#
_cell.length_a   1.000
_cell.length_b   1.000
_cell.length_c   1.000
_cell.angle_alpha   90.00
_cell.angle_beta   90.00
_cell.angle_gamma   90.00
#
_symmetry.space_group_name_H-M   'P 1'
#
loop_
_entity.id
_entity.type
_entity.pdbx_description
1 polymer ?
#
loop_
_entity_poly.entity_id
_entity_poly.type
_entity_poly.pdbx_seq_one_letter_code
_entity_poly.pdbx_strand_id
1 'polypeptide(L)'
;MLSAKQVQTFLQTAPDNISLTSKVATIMAIMGGCMANELHLMKIQDLQDLSTTFLVDVTETKNKVSRQFSITEVYYNTVKKYISLRPSNVGTNSFFLKKEKPCAANWNK
;
A
#
# COMPACT_ATOMS: atom_id res chain seq x y z
N MET A 1 -3.41 -1.64 21.34
CA MET A 1 -2.82 -0.81 20.26
C MET A 1 -1.35 -1.17 20.14
N LEU A 2 -0.80 -1.18 18.92
CA LEU A 2 0.64 -1.35 18.70
C LEU A 2 1.37 -0.07 19.11
N SER A 3 2.54 -0.19 19.72
CA SER A 3 3.38 0.99 20.01
C SER A 3 4.10 1.47 18.75
N ALA A 4 4.48 2.75 18.73
CA ALA A 4 5.28 3.31 17.63
C ALA A 4 6.57 2.51 17.39
N LYS A 5 7.20 1.99 18.46
CA LYS A 5 8.39 1.13 18.37
C LYS A 5 8.09 -0.21 17.69
N GLN A 6 6.98 -0.86 18.04
CA GLN A 6 6.58 -2.12 17.40
C GLN A 6 6.31 -1.93 15.91
N VAL A 7 5.64 -0.84 15.52
CA VAL A 7 5.40 -0.52 14.11
C VAL A 7 6.72 -0.25 13.39
N GLN A 8 7.61 0.56 13.96
CA GLN A 8 8.92 0.83 13.36
C GLN A 8 9.74 -0.44 13.19
N THR A 9 9.81 -1.30 14.22
CA THR A 9 10.46 -2.61 14.12
C THR A 9 9.86 -3.43 13.00
N PHE A 10 8.53 -3.51 12.89
CA PHE A 10 7.90 -4.23 11.79
C PHE A 10 8.28 -3.68 10.42
N LEU A 11 8.22 -2.36 10.23
CA LEU A 11 8.55 -1.73 8.94
C LEU A 11 10.02 -1.95 8.56
N GLN A 12 10.93 -1.98 9.54
CA GLN A 12 12.37 -2.15 9.31
C GLN A 12 12.78 -3.62 9.16
N THR A 13 12.27 -4.53 9.98
CA THR A 13 12.83 -5.88 10.12
C THR A 13 12.01 -6.97 9.43
N ALA A 14 10.72 -6.75 9.17
CA ALA A 14 9.91 -7.77 8.50
C ALA A 14 10.41 -7.99 7.07
N PRO A 15 10.42 -9.24 6.57
CA PRO A 15 10.96 -9.52 5.25
C PRO A 15 9.98 -9.11 4.15
N ASP A 16 10.47 -8.41 3.14
CA ASP A 16 9.62 -7.82 2.09
C ASP A 16 8.94 -8.87 1.19
N ASN A 17 9.56 -10.03 0.97
CA ASN A 17 8.99 -11.11 0.15
C ASN A 17 7.61 -11.58 0.67
N ILE A 18 7.39 -11.47 1.98
CA ILE A 18 6.15 -11.85 2.66
C ILE A 18 5.31 -10.62 2.97
N SER A 19 5.92 -9.57 3.53
CA SER A 19 5.21 -8.48 4.20
C SER A 19 5.22 -7.14 3.47
N LEU A 20 5.75 -7.03 2.25
CA LEU A 20 5.86 -5.74 1.54
C LEU A 20 4.51 -5.03 1.40
N THR A 21 3.46 -5.74 0.96
CA THR A 21 2.11 -5.16 0.85
C THR A 21 1.61 -4.63 2.19
N SER A 22 1.82 -5.39 3.27
CA SER A 22 1.41 -4.99 4.63
C SER A 22 2.22 -3.79 5.12
N LYS A 23 3.53 -3.73 4.86
CA LYS A 23 4.36 -2.57 5.19
C LYS A 23 3.84 -1.31 4.51
N VAL A 24 3.55 -1.39 3.21
CA VAL A 24 3.00 -0.25 2.45
C VAL A 24 1.63 0.16 3.00
N ALA A 25 0.74 -0.79 3.29
CA ALA A 25 -0.55 -0.49 3.91
C ALA A 25 -0.40 0.20 5.27
N THR A 26 0.55 -0.23 6.10
CA THR A 26 0.88 0.41 7.38
C THR A 26 1.41 1.83 7.20
N ILE A 27 2.27 2.06 6.21
CA ILE A 27 2.78 3.41 5.87
C ILE A 27 1.61 4.33 5.49
N MET A 28 0.73 3.89 4.58
CA MET A 28 -0.44 4.67 4.16
C MET A 28 -1.37 4.97 5.33
N ALA A 29 -1.60 3.99 6.21
CA ALA A 29 -2.44 4.16 7.39
C ALA A 29 -1.87 5.18 8.40
N ILE A 30 -0.55 5.17 8.62
CA ILE A 30 0.10 6.06 9.60
C ILE A 30 0.28 7.46 9.04
N MET A 31 0.78 7.58 7.81
CA MET A 31 1.09 8.87 7.20
C MET A 31 -0.19 9.61 6.77
N GLY A 32 -1.16 8.87 6.24
CA GLY A 32 -2.39 9.44 5.70
C GLY A 32 -3.60 9.30 6.61
N GLY A 33 -3.48 8.65 7.78
CA GLY A 33 -4.64 8.30 8.61
C GLY A 33 -5.64 7.40 7.87
N CYS A 34 -5.16 6.61 6.90
CA CYS A 34 -6.03 5.85 6.01
C CYS A 34 -6.71 4.69 6.73
N MET A 35 -8.04 4.63 6.67
CA MET A 35 -8.83 3.49 7.13
C MET A 35 -8.84 2.36 6.10
N ALA A 36 -9.24 1.15 6.51
CA ALA A 36 -9.22 -0.03 5.66
C ALA A 36 -10.02 0.12 4.35
N ASN A 37 -11.15 0.85 4.38
CA ASN A 37 -11.94 1.14 3.19
C ASN A 37 -11.22 2.10 2.23
N GLU A 38 -10.52 3.11 2.74
CA GLU A 38 -9.73 4.04 1.92
C GLU A 38 -8.55 3.33 1.27
N LEU A 39 -7.87 2.46 2.02
CA LEU A 39 -6.82 1.61 1.46
C LEU A 39 -7.37 0.69 0.36
N HIS A 40 -8.57 0.12 0.54
CA HIS A 40 -9.18 -0.76 -0.46
C HIS A 40 -9.52 -0.02 -1.76
N LEU A 41 -9.98 1.23 -1.66
CA LEU A 41 -10.42 2.05 -2.80
C LEU A 41 -9.28 2.83 -3.47
N MET A 42 -8.12 2.95 -2.82
CA MET A 42 -6.94 3.64 -3.34
C MET A 42 -6.52 3.09 -4.71
N LYS A 43 -6.25 4.00 -5.65
CA LYS A 43 -5.85 3.69 -7.01
C LYS A 43 -4.39 4.07 -7.23
N ILE A 44 -3.74 3.39 -8.18
CA ILE A 44 -2.34 3.67 -8.53
C ILE A 44 -2.12 5.12 -9.00
N GLN A 45 -3.12 5.67 -9.69
CA GLN A 45 -3.12 7.05 -10.18
C GLN A 45 -3.24 8.11 -9.07
N ASP A 46 -3.65 7.70 -7.87
CA ASP A 46 -3.77 8.61 -6.72
C ASP A 46 -2.39 8.89 -6.09
N LEU A 47 -1.34 8.19 -6.55
CA LEU A 47 0.03 8.40 -6.13
C LEU A 47 0.82 9.12 -7.22
N GLN A 48 1.29 10.32 -6.91
CA GLN A 48 2.22 11.07 -7.75
C GLN A 48 3.66 10.91 -7.22
N ASP A 49 4.55 10.40 -8.08
CA ASP A 49 5.97 10.26 -7.77
C ASP A 49 6.72 11.57 -8.06
N LEU A 50 7.31 12.16 -7.01
CA LEU A 50 8.13 13.37 -7.08
C LEU A 50 9.63 13.04 -6.93
N SER A 51 10.05 11.82 -7.28
CA SER A 51 11.42 11.27 -7.24
C SER A 51 11.99 10.98 -5.85
N THR A 52 11.62 11.76 -4.82
CA THR A 52 12.06 11.54 -3.42
C THR A 52 10.89 11.45 -2.45
N THR A 53 9.69 11.78 -2.92
CA THR A 53 8.47 11.83 -2.14
C THR A 53 7.31 11.36 -3.01
N PHE A 54 6.35 10.66 -2.42
CA PHE A 54 5.04 10.47 -3.05
C PHE A 54 4.06 11.47 -2.48
N LEU A 55 3.31 12.14 -3.34
CA LEU A 55 2.09 12.84 -2.97
C LEU A 55 0.92 11.88 -3.20
N VAL A 56 0.12 11.63 -2.17
CA VAL A 56 -1.00 10.68 -2.21
C VAL A 56 -2.30 11.42 -2.02
N ASP A 57 -3.18 11.29 -2.99
CA ASP A 57 -4.56 11.76 -2.95
C ASP A 57 -5.47 10.71 -2.32
N VAL A 58 -6.28 11.11 -1.34
CA VAL A 58 -7.36 10.28 -0.81
C VAL A 58 -8.67 11.00 -1.11
N THR A 59 -9.22 10.66 -2.27
CA THR A 59 -10.54 11.11 -2.72
C THR A 59 -11.59 10.07 -2.36
N GLU A 60 -12.81 10.50 -2.04
CA GLU A 60 -13.95 9.65 -1.66
C GLU A 60 -13.84 8.97 -0.29
N THR A 61 -14.12 9.76 0.74
CA THR A 61 -14.37 9.24 2.09
C THR A 61 -15.87 9.30 2.39
N LYS A 62 -16.35 8.38 3.24
CA LYS A 62 -17.75 8.36 3.73
C LYS A 62 -18.20 9.73 4.29
N ASN A 63 -17.24 10.55 4.73
CA ASN A 63 -17.45 11.87 5.32
C ASN A 63 -17.09 13.04 4.38
N LYS A 64 -16.86 12.79 3.07
CA LYS A 64 -16.54 13.80 2.03
C LYS A 64 -15.31 14.69 2.30
N VAL A 65 -14.43 14.33 3.22
CA VAL A 65 -13.17 15.05 3.41
C VAL A 65 -12.12 14.42 2.50
N SER A 66 -11.80 15.10 1.40
CA SER A 66 -10.64 14.77 0.58
C SER A 66 -9.39 15.34 1.24
N ARG A 67 -8.29 14.59 1.19
CA ARG A 67 -7.01 15.04 1.75
C ARG A 67 -5.84 14.53 0.92
N GLN A 68 -4.74 15.27 0.99
CA GLN A 68 -3.44 14.84 0.51
C GLN A 68 -2.50 14.61 1.67
N PHE A 69 -1.58 13.66 1.49
CA PHE A 69 -0.44 13.50 2.38
C PHE A 69 0.81 13.11 1.60
N SER A 70 1.96 13.32 2.22
CA SER A 70 3.26 13.04 1.61
C SER A 70 3.93 11.85 2.28
N ILE A 71 4.54 10.98 1.46
CA ILE A 71 5.40 9.89 1.90
C ILE A 71 6.83 10.26 1.57
N THR A 72 7.60 10.58 2.60
CA THR A 72 8.99 11.05 2.48
C THR A 72 10.00 9.90 2.50
N GLU A 73 11.26 10.25 2.32
CA GLU A 73 12.40 9.38 2.01
C GLU A 73 12.50 8.09 2.85
N VAL A 74 12.21 8.14 4.16
CA VAL A 74 12.24 6.97 5.06
C VAL A 74 11.33 5.82 4.58
N TYR A 75 10.20 6.18 3.97
CA TYR A 75 9.19 5.22 3.49
C TYR A 75 9.06 5.19 1.96
N TYR A 76 9.58 6.20 1.27
CA TYR A 76 9.56 6.31 -0.19
C TYR A 76 10.06 5.04 -0.86
N ASN A 77 11.25 4.55 -0.47
CA ASN A 77 11.86 3.38 -1.08
C ASN A 77 11.02 2.10 -0.94
N THR A 78 10.35 1.94 0.20
CA THR A 78 9.45 0.79 0.44
C THR A 78 8.24 0.84 -0.49
N VAL A 79 7.63 2.02 -0.64
CA VAL A 79 6.48 2.21 -1.54
C VAL A 79 6.91 2.08 -3.01
N LYS A 80 8.04 2.67 -3.38
CA LYS A 80 8.61 2.57 -4.73
C LYS A 80 8.91 1.12 -5.11
N LYS A 81 9.48 0.33 -4.19
CA LYS A 81 9.73 -1.10 -4.37
C LYS A 81 8.45 -1.89 -4.60
N TYR A 82 7.38 -1.58 -3.88
CA TYR A 82 6.07 -2.21 -4.10
C TYR A 82 5.53 -1.89 -5.50
N ILE A 83 5.57 -0.63 -5.92
CA ILE A 83 5.13 -0.21 -7.24
C ILE A 83 5.96 -0.89 -8.34
N SER A 84 7.28 -0.99 -8.18
CA SER A 84 8.15 -1.66 -9.18
C SER A 84 7.90 -3.16 -9.29
N LEU A 85 7.48 -3.82 -8.20
CA LEU A 85 7.15 -5.24 -8.19
C LEU A 85 5.69 -5.52 -8.58
N ARG A 86 4.87 -4.47 -8.77
CA ARG A 86 3.48 -4.61 -9.17
C ARG A 86 3.45 -5.07 -10.64
N PRO A 87 2.74 -6.18 -10.95
CA PRO A 87 2.59 -6.62 -12.34
C PRO A 87 1.88 -5.55 -13.18
N SER A 88 2.35 -5.36 -14.41
CA SER A 88 1.83 -4.36 -15.35
C SER A 88 0.58 -4.83 -16.10
N ASN A 89 0.38 -6.15 -16.23
CA ASN A 89 -0.72 -6.78 -16.94
C ASN A 89 -2.01 -6.92 -16.11
N VAL A 90 -2.23 -6.01 -15.15
CA VAL A 90 -3.35 -6.10 -14.22
C VAL A 90 -4.48 -5.20 -14.71
N GLY A 91 -5.64 -5.77 -15.02
CA GLY A 91 -6.82 -5.05 -15.50
C GLY A 91 -7.55 -4.18 -14.46
N THR A 92 -6.93 -3.92 -13.30
CA THR A 92 -7.47 -3.05 -12.25
C THR A 92 -6.51 -1.92 -11.90
N ASN A 93 -7.09 -0.75 -11.65
CA ASN A 93 -6.38 0.44 -11.20
C ASN A 93 -6.17 0.45 -9.68
N SER A 94 -6.67 -0.54 -8.94
CA SER A 94 -6.46 -0.63 -7.49
C SER A 94 -4.97 -0.65 -7.17
N PHE A 95 -4.58 0.15 -6.19
CA PHE A 95 -3.20 0.24 -5.72
C PHE A 95 -2.79 -1.06 -5.04
N PHE A 96 -3.63 -1.58 -4.14
CA PHE A 96 -3.39 -2.84 -3.43
C PHE A 96 -3.98 -4.03 -4.18
N LEU A 97 -3.10 -4.85 -4.75
CA LEU A 97 -3.51 -6.10 -5.38
C LEU A 97 -3.73 -7.21 -4.36
N LYS A 98 -4.84 -7.92 -4.50
CA LYS A 98 -5.03 -9.21 -3.82
C LYS A 98 -4.07 -10.21 -4.46
N LYS A 99 -3.20 -10.85 -3.66
CA LYS A 99 -2.51 -12.05 -4.13
C LYS A 99 -3.58 -13.11 -4.40
N GLU A 100 -3.74 -13.51 -5.65
CA GLU A 100 -4.41 -14.76 -5.95
C GLU A 100 -3.59 -15.86 -5.30
N LYS A 101 -4.24 -16.66 -4.45
CA LYS A 101 -3.68 -17.99 -4.17
C LYS A 101 -3.64 -18.71 -5.52
N PRO A 102 -2.57 -19.43 -5.89
CA PRO A 102 -2.69 -20.35 -7.00
C PRO A 102 -3.90 -21.23 -6.69
N CYS A 103 -4.93 -21.12 -7.54
CA CYS A 103 -6.02 -22.08 -7.52
C CYS A 103 -5.32 -23.43 -7.65
N ALA A 104 -5.45 -24.30 -6.65
CA ALA A 104 -4.96 -25.66 -6.76
C ALA A 104 -5.67 -26.24 -7.98
N ALA A 105 -4.92 -26.40 -9.07
CA ALA A 105 -5.45 -26.96 -10.30
C ALA A 105 -5.97 -28.37 -9.98
N ASN A 106 -7.27 -28.54 -10.22
CA ASN A 106 -7.97 -29.78 -10.54
C ASN A 106 -7.51 -31.05 -9.80
N TRP A 107 -8.21 -31.41 -8.73
CA TRP A 107 -8.45 -32.83 -8.46
C TRP A 107 -9.84 -33.19 -8.95
N ASN A 108 -9.92 -33.60 -10.22
CA ASN A 108 -10.91 -34.57 -10.65
C ASN A 108 -10.24 -35.95 -10.54
N LYS A 109 -10.73 -36.77 -9.60
CA LYS A 109 -11.03 -38.20 -9.78
C LYS A 109 -11.86 -38.67 -8.59
#